data_AF-A0A0G4LEG9-F1
#
_entry.id   AF-A0A0G4LEG9-F1
#
_cell.length_a   1.000
_cell.length_b   1.000
_cell.length_c   1.000
_cell.angle_alpha   90.00
_cell.angle_beta   90.00
_cell.angle_gamma   90.00
#
_symmetry.space_group_name_H-M   'P 1'
#
loop_
_entity.id
_entity.type
_entity.pdbx_description
1 polymer ?
#
loop_
_entity_poly.entity_id
_entity_poly.type
_entity_poly.pdbx_seq_one_letter_code
_entity_poly.pdbx_strand_id
1 'polypeptide(L)'
;MVKANENQLKYWGEKVANASSYLKGDALHWFEPFVRDYSTHTKKEDMKKATQDVYAGMNAFEEAIKGAFGDIDEERQNERKILQLKQTGPATKLD
;
A
#
# COMPACT_ATOMS: atom_id res chain seq x y z
N MET A 1 24.11 -4.38 -18.00
CA MET A 1 22.91 -3.63 -17.60
C MET A 1 22.34 -4.02 -16.22
N VAL A 2 23.07 -4.76 -15.37
CA VAL A 2 22.54 -5.29 -14.09
C VAL A 2 22.62 -4.28 -12.93
N LYS A 3 23.68 -3.47 -12.86
CA LYS A 3 23.97 -2.56 -11.73
C LYS A 3 22.92 -1.47 -11.49
N ALA A 4 22.20 -1.02 -12.52
CA ALA A 4 21.19 0.02 -12.38
C ALA A 4 19.98 -0.48 -11.55
N ASN A 5 19.59 -1.75 -11.72
CA ASN A 5 18.40 -2.29 -11.05
C ASN A 5 18.66 -2.65 -9.58
N GLU A 6 19.89 -3.08 -9.26
CA GLU A 6 20.32 -3.36 -7.89
C GLU A 6 20.44 -2.08 -7.05
N ASN A 7 21.02 -1.02 -7.61
CA ASN A 7 21.11 0.28 -6.94
C ASN A 7 19.74 0.91 -6.71
N GLN A 8 18.81 0.73 -7.64
CA GLN A 8 17.41 1.15 -7.47
C GLN A 8 16.72 0.34 -6.38
N LEU A 9 16.88 -0.98 -6.34
CA LEU A 9 16.30 -1.81 -5.28
C LEU A 9 16.85 -1.45 -3.90
N LYS A 10 18.13 -1.12 -3.78
CA LYS A 10 18.71 -0.67 -2.50
C LYS A 10 18.13 0.69 -2.08
N TYR A 11 18.04 1.64 -3.00
CA TYR A 11 17.47 2.97 -2.72
C TYR A 11 15.99 2.90 -2.31
N TRP A 12 15.16 2.21 -3.10
CA TRP A 12 13.75 2.03 -2.79
C TRP A 12 13.56 1.13 -1.56
N GLY A 13 14.42 0.13 -1.42
CA GLY A 13 14.70 -0.64 -0.21
C GLY A 13 14.65 0.16 1.08
N GLU A 14 15.59 1.08 1.20
CA GLU A 14 15.74 1.95 2.37
C GLU A 14 14.51 2.85 2.57
N LYS A 15 13.91 3.35 1.48
CA LYS A 15 12.69 4.19 1.55
C LYS A 15 11.48 3.41 2.04
N VAL A 16 11.24 2.22 1.50
CA VAL A 16 10.13 1.34 1.88
C VAL A 16 10.33 0.82 3.30
N ALA A 17 11.56 0.46 3.69
CA ALA A 17 11.86 0.09 5.08
C ALA A 17 11.55 1.25 6.04
N ASN A 18 11.96 2.48 5.73
CA ASN A 18 11.63 3.65 6.54
C ASN A 18 10.11 3.90 6.58
N ALA A 19 9.40 3.82 5.45
CA ALA A 19 7.96 3.97 5.40
C ALA A 19 7.22 2.88 6.21
N SER A 20 7.74 1.65 6.18
CA SER A 20 7.17 0.52 6.94
C SER A 20 7.23 0.72 8.46
N SER A 21 8.15 1.55 8.95
CA SER A 21 8.24 1.89 10.39
C SER A 21 7.01 2.64 10.91
N TYR A 22 6.19 3.23 10.01
CA TYR A 22 4.94 3.87 10.36
C TYR A 22 3.75 2.90 10.42
N LEU A 23 3.90 1.67 9.91
CA LEU A 23 2.86 0.65 9.99
C LEU A 23 2.68 0.18 11.43
N LYS A 24 1.43 -0.13 11.80
CA LYS A 24 1.05 -0.61 13.14
C LYS A 24 -0.02 -1.68 13.03
N GLY A 25 -0.17 -2.47 14.09
CA GLY A 25 -1.23 -3.49 14.17
C GLY A 25 -1.17 -4.48 13.01
N ASP A 26 -2.32 -4.76 12.41
CA ASP A 26 -2.47 -5.76 11.36
C ASP A 26 -1.67 -5.43 10.09
N ALA A 27 -1.52 -4.15 9.75
CA ALA A 27 -0.70 -3.73 8.62
C ALA A 27 0.79 -4.04 8.83
N LEU A 28 1.29 -3.89 10.06
CA LEU A 28 2.66 -4.27 10.40
C LEU A 28 2.82 -5.80 10.38
N HIS A 29 1.89 -6.56 10.97
CA HIS A 29 1.93 -8.03 10.94
C HIS A 29 1.90 -8.57 9.52
N TRP A 30 1.10 -7.99 8.64
CA TRP A 30 1.04 -8.35 7.23
C TRP A 30 2.35 -8.02 6.50
N PHE A 31 3.02 -6.91 6.87
CA PHE A 31 4.24 -6.47 6.20
C PHE A 31 5.52 -7.20 6.68
N GLU A 32 5.50 -7.74 7.89
CA GLU A 32 6.64 -8.36 8.56
C GLU A 32 7.34 -9.49 7.74
N PRO A 33 6.63 -10.36 7.00
CA PRO A 33 7.26 -11.34 6.12
C PRO A 33 8.09 -10.72 4.99
N PHE A 34 7.69 -9.58 4.44
CA PHE A 34 8.42 -8.88 3.38
C PHE A 34 9.70 -8.24 3.93
N VAL A 35 9.62 -7.64 5.12
CA VAL A 35 10.78 -7.05 5.81
C VAL A 35 11.83 -8.12 6.12
N ARG A 36 11.39 -9.26 6.65
CA ARG A 36 12.28 -10.39 6.95
C ARG A 36 12.95 -10.93 5.69
N ASP A 37 12.20 -11.12 4.62
CA ASP A 37 12.73 -11.63 3.35
C ASP A 37 13.73 -10.65 2.72
N TYR A 38 13.44 -9.35 2.75
CA TYR A 38 14.34 -8.29 2.29
C TYR A 38 15.62 -8.21 3.13
N SER A 39 15.51 -8.36 4.45
CA SER A 39 16.65 -8.24 5.38
C SER A 39 17.55 -9.48 5.41
N THR A 40 17.03 -10.64 5.00
CA THR A 40 17.78 -11.92 4.99
C THR A 40 18.62 -12.09 3.73
N HIS A 41 18.23 -11.45 2.62
CA HIS A 41 18.87 -11.64 1.32
C HIS A 41 19.62 -10.38 0.87
N THR A 42 20.87 -10.55 0.43
CA THR A 42 21.68 -9.44 -0.09
C THR A 42 21.42 -9.18 -1.57
N LYS A 43 20.95 -10.19 -2.32
CA LYS A 43 20.66 -10.07 -3.75
C LYS A 43 19.17 -10.14 -4.02
N LYS A 44 18.74 -9.39 -5.04
CA LYS A 44 17.35 -9.37 -5.52
C LYS A 44 16.84 -10.75 -5.90
N GLU A 45 17.67 -11.52 -6.61
CA GLU A 45 17.34 -12.84 -7.15
C GLU A 45 17.02 -13.88 -6.08
N ASP A 46 17.54 -13.70 -4.87
CA ASP A 46 17.30 -14.59 -3.73
C ASP A 46 16.02 -14.23 -2.96
N MET A 47 15.49 -13.02 -3.15
CA MET A 47 14.24 -12.57 -2.54
C MET A 47 13.02 -13.15 -3.25
N LYS A 48 11.94 -13.38 -2.51
CA LYS A 48 10.65 -13.75 -3.10
C LYS A 48 10.18 -12.67 -4.06
N LYS A 49 9.54 -13.08 -5.16
CA LYS A 49 8.99 -12.16 -6.17
C LYS A 49 8.08 -11.10 -5.56
N ALA A 50 7.20 -11.49 -4.62
CA ALA A 50 6.31 -10.56 -3.93
C ALA A 50 7.08 -9.48 -3.13
N THR A 51 8.20 -9.84 -2.49
CA THR A 51 9.09 -8.89 -1.82
C THR A 51 9.75 -7.95 -2.83
N GLN A 52 10.25 -8.49 -3.95
CA GLN A 52 10.84 -7.67 -4.99
C GLN A 52 9.85 -6.64 -5.56
N ASP A 53 8.58 -7.02 -5.69
CA ASP A 53 7.54 -6.17 -6.25
C ASP A 53 7.13 -5.07 -5.27
N VAL A 54 6.91 -5.40 -3.99
CA VAL A 54 6.61 -4.42 -2.93
C VAL A 54 7.75 -3.40 -2.74
N TYR A 55 9.00 -3.84 -2.85
CA TYR A 55 10.19 -2.98 -2.73
C TYR A 55 10.62 -2.32 -4.05
N ALA A 56 9.87 -2.50 -5.15
CA ALA A 56 10.23 -1.93 -6.45
C ALA A 56 10.14 -0.40 -6.50
N GLY A 57 9.42 0.22 -5.55
CA GLY A 57 9.29 1.66 -5.42
C GLY A 57 8.16 2.05 -4.47
N MET A 58 8.07 3.34 -4.13
CA MET A 58 7.04 3.84 -3.21
C MET A 58 5.61 3.61 -3.72
N ASN A 59 5.37 3.75 -5.03
CA ASN A 59 4.06 3.46 -5.61
C ASN A 59 3.68 1.98 -5.44
N ALA A 60 4.64 1.06 -5.64
CA ALA A 60 4.38 -0.36 -5.48
C ALA A 60 4.08 -0.73 -4.02
N PHE A 61 4.78 -0.10 -3.07
CA PHE A 61 4.49 -0.23 -1.64
C PHE A 61 3.10 0.30 -1.28
N GLU A 62 2.72 1.49 -1.78
CA GLU A 62 1.41 2.10 -1.54
C GLU A 62 0.27 1.24 -2.11
N GLU A 63 0.41 0.77 -3.36
CA GLU A 63 -0.57 -0.10 -4.00
C GLU A 63 -0.68 -1.46 -3.28
N ALA A 64 0.42 -1.99 -2.76
CA ALA A 64 0.38 -3.24 -1.99
C ALA A 64 -0.36 -3.06 -0.65
N ILE A 65 -0.16 -1.93 0.04
CA ILE A 65 -0.87 -1.60 1.28
C ILE A 65 -2.35 -1.33 1.00
N LYS A 66 -2.68 -0.57 -0.05
CA LYS A 66 -4.08 -0.34 -0.48
C LYS A 66 -4.76 -1.62 -0.95
N GLY A 67 -4.06 -2.52 -1.64
CA GLY A 67 -4.63 -3.81 -2.03
C GLY A 67 -4.91 -4.73 -0.85
N ALA A 68 -4.11 -4.65 0.22
CA ALA A 68 -4.28 -5.48 1.41
C ALA A 68 -5.25 -4.91 2.45
N PHE A 69 -5.31 -3.58 2.59
CA PHE A 69 -6.07 -2.87 3.64
C PHE A 69 -6.95 -1.74 3.15
N GLY A 70 -6.77 -1.28 1.91
CA GLY A 70 -7.69 -0.36 1.27
C GLY A 70 -8.96 -1.13 0.94
N ASP A 71 -10.07 -0.70 1.51
CA ASP A 71 -11.37 -1.14 1.06
C ASP A 71 -11.44 -0.87 -0.46
N ILE A 72 -11.79 -1.91 -1.24
CA ILE A 72 -12.25 -1.79 -2.63
C ILE A 72 -13.40 -0.76 -2.75
N ASP A 73 -13.95 -0.32 -1.62
CA ASP A 73 -15.08 0.56 -1.46
C ASP A 73 -14.70 2.00 -1.05
N GLU A 74 -13.45 2.42 -0.85
CA GLU A 74 -13.16 3.80 -0.38
C GLU A 74 -13.63 4.88 -1.38
N GLU A 75 -13.46 4.65 -2.68
CA GLU A 75 -14.08 5.49 -3.73
C GLU A 75 -15.62 5.38 -3.72
N ARG A 76 -16.17 4.16 -3.68
CA ARG A 76 -17.63 3.93 -3.69
C ARG A 76 -18.35 4.43 -2.43
N GLN A 77 -17.69 4.43 -1.27
CA GLN A 77 -18.20 4.89 0.02
C GLN A 77 -18.18 6.42 0.06
N ASN A 78 -17.14 7.05 -0.48
CA ASN A 78 -17.11 8.51 -0.65
C ASN A 78 -18.13 8.98 -1.69
N GLU A 79 -18.27 8.28 -2.81
CA GLU A 79 -19.32 8.57 -3.80
C GLU A 79 -20.73 8.40 -3.21
N ARG A 80 -20.98 7.33 -2.44
CA ARG A 80 -22.26 7.13 -1.75
C ARG A 80 -22.53 8.19 -0.68
N LYS A 81 -21.51 8.60 0.10
CA LYS A 81 -21.64 9.70 1.07
C LYS A 81 -21.90 11.05 0.36
N ILE A 82 -21.24 11.33 -0.76
CA ILE A 82 -21.47 12.56 -1.54
C ILE A 82 -22.85 12.55 -2.21
N LEU A 83 -23.31 11.40 -2.73
CA LEU A 83 -24.65 11.22 -3.30
C LEU A 83 -25.74 11.34 -2.23
N GLN A 84 -25.53 10.77 -1.04
CA GLN A 84 -26.45 10.94 0.11
C GLN A 84 -26.45 12.38 0.64
N LEU A 85 -25.31 13.08 0.63
CA LEU A 85 -25.23 14.51 0.98
C LEU A 85 -25.98 15.41 -0.01
N LYS A 86 -26.10 15.00 -1.28
CA LYS A 86 -26.77 15.80 -2.33
C LYS A 86 -28.30 15.64 -2.36
N GLN A 87 -28.86 14.69 -1.60
CA GLN A 87 -30.30 14.50 -1.50
C GLN A 87 -30.84 14.83 -0.09
N THR A 88 -30.56 16.03 0.40
CA THR A 88 -31.53 16.75 1.24
C THR A 88 -32.46 17.53 0.32
N GLY A 89 -33.38 16.81 -0.34
CA GLY A 89 -34.54 17.47 -0.95
C GLY A 89 -35.32 18.21 0.14
N PRO A 90 -35.94 19.36 -0.16
CA PRO A 90 -36.72 20.09 0.84
C PRO A 90 -37.80 19.17 1.41
N ALA A 91 -37.84 19.08 2.74
CA ALA A 91 -38.92 18.44 3.46
C ALA A 91 -40.21 19.25 3.25
N THR A 92 -41.02 18.88 2.27
CA THR A 92 -42.38 19.39 2.15
C THR A 92 -43.36 18.34 1.64
N LYS A 93 -44.20 17.83 2.54
CA LYS A 93 -45.68 17.91 2.50
C LYS A 93 -46.23 17.35 3.82
N LEU A 94 -46.90 18.16 4.64
CA LEU A 94 -48.36 18.41 4.62
C LEU A 94 -49.16 17.12 4.90
N ASP A 95 -49.63 16.95 6.14
CA ASP A 95 -51.03 17.24 6.54
C ASP A 95 -51.10 17.54 8.05
#